data_AF-A0A4Y3KMT3-F1
#
_entry.id   AF-A0A4Y3KMT3-F1
#
_cell.length_a   1.000
_cell.length_b   1.000
_cell.length_c   1.000
_cell.angle_alpha   90.00
_cell.angle_beta   90.00
_cell.angle_gamma   90.00
#
_symmetry.space_group_name_H-M   'P 1'
#
loop_
_entity.id
_entity.type
_entity.pdbx_description
1 polymer ?
#
loop_
_entity_poly.entity_id
_entity_poly.type
_entity_poly.pdbx_seq_one_letter_code
_entity_poly.pdbx_strand_id
1 'polypeptide(L)'
;MSRYRLIVPLLLVAAVTGCSSAPSGSASAVVTYVDESGEQRVEVATEGARCDEAEPRRLGSPDEEIVFVVAVTGEATFRVRLGDELSFLSKGTASAPQGGIQVDGVTGTVVRSGISGTQTRVSAEAMLSAEVVCPDS
;
A
#
# COMPACT_ATOMS: atom_id res chain seq x y z
N MET A 1 9.39 47.73 -54.42
CA MET A 1 8.41 47.74 -53.31
C MET A 1 9.15 47.54 -52.00
N SER A 2 8.83 48.37 -51.03
CA SER A 2 9.68 48.74 -49.89
C SER A 2 9.73 47.67 -48.79
N ARG A 3 10.90 47.62 -48.13
CA ARG A 3 11.27 46.79 -46.99
C ARG A 3 10.56 47.27 -45.73
N TYR A 4 10.13 46.39 -44.83
CA TYR A 4 10.27 46.59 -43.37
C TYR A 4 10.32 45.23 -42.65
N ARG A 5 11.50 44.94 -42.09
CA ARG A 5 11.68 44.03 -40.95
C ARG A 5 11.35 44.81 -39.69
N LEU A 6 10.60 44.23 -38.74
CA LEU A 6 10.76 44.57 -37.32
C LEU A 6 10.41 43.36 -36.44
N ILE A 7 11.37 43.02 -35.60
CA ILE A 7 11.36 42.03 -34.52
C ILE A 7 10.88 42.76 -33.26
N VAL A 8 9.97 42.19 -32.45
CA VAL A 8 10.00 42.28 -30.98
C VAL A 8 9.25 41.06 -30.39
N PRO A 9 9.83 40.36 -29.41
CA PRO A 9 9.31 39.11 -28.86
C PRO A 9 8.33 39.38 -27.72
N LEU A 10 7.30 38.52 -27.57
CA LEU A 10 6.57 38.44 -26.32
C LEU A 10 6.78 37.04 -25.75
N LEU A 11 7.72 36.97 -24.80
CA LEU A 11 7.76 35.93 -23.79
C LEU A 11 6.37 35.85 -23.15
N LEU A 12 5.67 34.73 -23.34
CA LEU A 12 4.63 34.32 -22.41
C LEU A 12 5.21 33.21 -21.54
N VAL A 13 5.62 33.59 -20.33
CA VAL A 13 5.93 32.69 -19.24
C VAL A 13 4.60 32.07 -18.82
N ALA A 14 4.30 30.87 -19.32
CA ALA A 14 3.26 30.04 -18.72
C ALA A 14 3.82 29.51 -17.40
N ALA A 15 3.29 30.05 -16.31
CA ALA A 15 3.57 29.61 -14.97
C ALA A 15 3.44 28.08 -14.90
N VAL A 16 4.55 27.42 -14.57
CA VAL A 16 4.51 26.07 -14.02
C VAL A 16 3.78 26.24 -12.69
N THR A 17 2.46 26.04 -12.68
CA THR A 17 1.76 25.72 -11.45
C THR A 17 2.41 24.44 -10.98
N GLY A 18 3.35 24.58 -10.05
CA GLY A 18 3.86 23.46 -9.30
C GLY A 18 2.64 22.74 -8.74
N CYS A 19 2.37 21.55 -9.27
CA CYS A 19 1.69 20.54 -8.49
C CYS A 19 2.59 20.36 -7.26
N SER A 20 2.25 21.08 -6.20
CA SER A 20 2.71 20.70 -4.88
C SER A 20 2.02 19.37 -4.62
N SER A 21 2.64 18.28 -5.08
CA SER A 21 2.27 16.94 -4.66
C SER A 21 2.44 16.97 -3.15
N ALA A 22 1.34 17.14 -2.42
CA ALA A 22 1.36 16.88 -0.99
C ALA A 22 2.01 15.50 -0.82
N PRO A 23 2.90 15.30 0.16
CA PRO A 23 3.50 14.00 0.40
C PRO A 23 2.34 13.01 0.60
N SER A 24 2.05 12.22 -0.42
CA SER A 24 1.02 11.21 -0.36
C SER A 24 1.72 9.95 0.10
N GLY A 25 1.35 9.43 1.27
CA GLY A 25 1.83 8.12 1.69
C GLY A 25 1.52 7.05 0.65
N SER A 26 2.19 5.91 0.71
CA SER A 26 1.96 4.79 -0.20
C SER A 26 1.93 3.49 0.58
N ALA A 27 1.18 2.50 0.09
CA ALA A 27 1.27 1.14 0.62
C ALA A 27 1.44 0.15 -0.52
N SER A 28 2.36 -0.79 -0.35
CA SER A 28 2.60 -1.89 -1.27
C SER A 28 2.74 -3.19 -0.49
N ALA A 29 2.23 -4.27 -1.07
CA ALA A 29 2.31 -5.60 -0.51
C ALA A 29 2.47 -6.62 -1.63
N VAL A 30 3.38 -7.55 -1.41
CA VAL A 30 3.55 -8.72 -2.26
C VAL A 30 3.28 -9.95 -1.42
N VAL A 31 2.34 -10.77 -1.88
CA VAL A 31 2.02 -12.06 -1.26
C VAL A 31 2.33 -13.19 -2.23
N THR A 32 3.17 -14.11 -1.79
CA THR A 32 3.43 -15.38 -2.47
C THR A 32 2.73 -16.51 -1.73
N TYR A 33 1.97 -17.35 -2.42
CA TYR A 33 1.28 -18.49 -1.81
C TYR A 33 1.12 -19.65 -2.80
N VAL A 34 0.85 -20.85 -2.31
CA VAL A 34 0.56 -22.02 -3.16
C VAL A 34 -0.92 -22.37 -3.07
N ASP A 35 -1.56 -22.58 -4.21
CA ASP A 35 -2.91 -23.10 -4.35
C ASP A 35 -2.98 -24.32 -5.30
N GLU A 36 -4.19 -24.74 -5.68
CA GLU A 36 -4.42 -25.88 -6.58
C GLU A 36 -3.81 -25.72 -7.98
N SER A 37 -3.54 -24.49 -8.41
CA SER A 37 -2.92 -24.16 -9.69
C SER A 37 -1.39 -24.04 -9.61
N GLY A 38 -0.82 -24.11 -8.41
CA GLY A 38 0.62 -23.97 -8.15
C GLY A 38 0.96 -22.71 -7.37
N GLU A 39 2.21 -22.24 -7.48
CA GLU A 39 2.66 -21.01 -6.85
C GLU A 39 2.03 -19.79 -7.52
N GLN A 40 1.49 -18.91 -6.69
CA GLN A 40 0.90 -17.63 -7.05
C GLN A 40 1.69 -16.51 -6.41
N ARG A 41 1.82 -15.38 -7.11
CA ARG A 41 2.41 -14.14 -6.61
C ARG A 41 1.47 -13.00 -6.96
N VAL A 42 0.99 -12.31 -5.94
CA VAL A 42 0.05 -11.18 -6.08
C VAL A 42 0.70 -9.93 -5.50
N GLU A 43 0.66 -8.85 -6.27
CA GLU A 43 1.12 -7.53 -5.86
C GLU A 43 -0.07 -6.60 -5.73
N VAL A 44 -0.12 -5.88 -4.61
CA VAL A 44 -1.16 -4.90 -4.27
C VAL A 44 -0.44 -3.61 -3.95
N ALA A 45 -0.81 -2.53 -4.63
CA ALA A 45 -0.20 -1.22 -4.45
C ALA A 45 -1.27 -0.14 -4.49
N THR A 46 -1.14 0.84 -3.60
CA THR A 46 -2.11 1.92 -3.44
C THR A 46 -1.39 3.22 -3.07
N GLU A 47 -1.92 4.32 -3.58
CA GLU A 47 -1.48 5.67 -3.25
C GLU A 47 -2.37 6.25 -2.14
N GLY A 48 -1.83 7.17 -1.34
CA GLY A 48 -2.57 7.82 -0.25
C GLY A 48 -2.73 6.97 1.00
N ALA A 49 -1.67 6.24 1.40
CA ALA A 49 -1.68 5.49 2.65
C ALA A 49 -1.97 6.39 3.86
N ARG A 50 -2.66 5.80 4.84
CA ARG A 50 -3.01 6.44 6.11
C ARG A 50 -2.28 5.75 7.24
N CYS A 51 -1.79 6.57 8.15
CA CYS A 51 -1.12 6.11 9.35
C CYS A 51 -1.69 6.84 10.55
N ASP A 52 -2.35 6.09 11.43
CA ASP A 52 -2.84 6.64 12.68
C ASP A 52 -1.64 6.94 13.60
N GLU A 53 -1.73 8.05 14.33
CA GLU A 53 -0.77 8.43 15.37
C GLU A 53 -1.13 7.85 16.74
N ALA A 54 -2.38 7.40 16.89
CA ALA A 54 -2.88 6.80 18.12
C ALA A 54 -2.46 5.33 18.25
N GLU A 55 -2.31 4.86 19.48
CA GLU A 55 -2.00 3.47 19.80
C GLU A 55 -3.28 2.62 19.95
N PRO A 56 -3.32 1.38 19.39
CA PRO A 56 -2.32 0.79 18.50
C PRO A 56 -2.30 1.50 17.13
N ARG A 57 -1.12 1.65 16.54
CA ARG A 57 -0.99 2.31 15.24
C ARG A 57 -1.61 1.45 14.15
N ARG A 58 -2.52 2.06 13.40
CA ARG A 58 -3.11 1.48 12.19
C ARG A 58 -2.47 2.12 10.97
N LEU A 59 -1.90 1.30 10.10
CA LEU A 59 -1.23 1.72 8.88
C LEU A 59 -1.83 0.97 7.69
N GLY A 60 -1.91 1.63 6.55
CA GLY A 60 -2.26 0.97 5.29
C GLY A 60 -3.10 1.83 4.36
N SER A 61 -3.89 1.17 3.52
CA SER A 61 -4.66 1.81 2.46
C SER A 61 -6.03 2.30 2.95
N PRO A 62 -6.57 3.39 2.37
CA PRO A 62 -7.86 3.95 2.79
C PRO A 62 -9.06 3.05 2.47
N ASP A 63 -8.93 2.15 1.50
CA ASP A 63 -9.91 1.16 1.04
C ASP A 63 -9.76 -0.22 1.72
N GLU A 64 -8.83 -0.32 2.67
CA GLU A 64 -8.54 -1.52 3.45
C GLU A 64 -8.04 -2.72 2.62
N GLU A 65 -7.46 -2.47 1.44
CA GLU A 65 -6.69 -3.47 0.71
C GLU A 65 -5.42 -3.89 1.46
N ILE A 66 -4.74 -2.97 2.12
CA ILE A 66 -3.61 -3.25 3.01
C ILE A 66 -3.95 -2.67 4.38
N VAL A 67 -3.95 -3.49 5.43
CA VAL A 67 -4.21 -3.03 6.79
C VAL A 67 -3.27 -3.72 7.77
N PHE A 68 -2.41 -2.93 8.41
CA PHE A 68 -1.51 -3.34 9.47
C PHE A 68 -1.90 -2.65 10.77
N VAL A 69 -2.04 -3.41 11.84
CA VAL A 69 -2.30 -2.89 13.18
C VAL A 69 -1.13 -3.32 14.05
N VAL A 70 -0.38 -2.36 14.58
CA VAL A 70 0.85 -2.57 15.34
C VAL A 70 0.68 -1.96 16.72
N ALA A 71 0.75 -2.79 17.75
CA ALA A 71 0.73 -2.34 19.14
C ALA A 71 2.11 -1.81 19.56
N VAL A 72 2.13 -0.95 20.58
CA VAL A 72 3.37 -0.49 21.24
C VAL A 72 4.30 -1.62 21.70
N THR A 73 3.74 -2.81 22.02
CA THR A 73 4.50 -4.01 22.40
C THR A 73 5.24 -4.65 21.22
N GLY A 74 4.97 -4.19 20.00
CA GLY A 74 5.45 -4.75 18.75
C GLY A 74 4.57 -5.87 18.19
N GLU A 75 3.51 -6.28 18.90
CA GLU A 75 2.54 -7.24 18.37
C GLU A 75 1.79 -6.64 17.18
N ALA A 76 1.74 -7.38 16.07
CA ALA A 76 1.20 -6.90 14.81
C ALA A 76 0.18 -7.88 14.22
N THR A 77 -0.88 -7.33 13.63
CA THR A 77 -1.82 -8.05 12.76
C THR A 77 -1.70 -7.52 11.36
N PHE A 78 -1.52 -8.42 10.39
CA PHE A 78 -1.38 -8.10 8.98
C PHE A 78 -2.57 -8.65 8.20
N ARG A 79 -3.20 -7.79 7.41
CA ARG A 79 -4.23 -8.17 6.46
C ARG A 79 -3.96 -7.53 5.11
N VAL A 80 -4.02 -8.34 4.06
CA VAL A 80 -3.92 -7.86 2.67
C VAL A 80 -5.04 -8.52 1.86
N ARG A 81 -5.86 -7.73 1.16
CA ARG A 81 -6.86 -8.22 0.21
C ARG A 81 -6.15 -8.48 -1.12
N LEU A 82 -6.28 -9.69 -1.66
CA LEU A 82 -5.57 -10.14 -2.88
C LEU A 82 -6.49 -10.17 -4.12
N GLY A 83 -7.70 -9.65 -3.98
CA GLY A 83 -8.79 -9.70 -4.95
C GLY A 83 -10.14 -9.72 -4.23
N ASP A 84 -11.22 -9.96 -4.96
CA ASP A 84 -12.59 -9.84 -4.44
C ASP A 84 -12.88 -10.79 -3.26
N GLU A 85 -12.36 -12.02 -3.33
CA GLU A 85 -12.67 -13.06 -2.35
C GLU A 85 -11.46 -13.49 -1.52
N LEU A 86 -10.25 -13.09 -1.91
CA LEU A 86 -9.01 -13.57 -1.27
C LEU A 86 -8.44 -12.57 -0.28
N SER A 87 -7.96 -13.08 0.85
CA SER A 87 -7.24 -12.28 1.83
C SER A 87 -6.09 -13.06 2.45
N PHE A 88 -4.93 -12.42 2.55
CA PHE A 88 -3.85 -12.83 3.42
C PHE A 88 -4.12 -12.34 4.85
N LEU A 89 -3.89 -13.22 5.82
CA LEU A 89 -4.03 -12.94 7.24
C LEU A 89 -2.80 -13.48 7.98
N SER A 90 -2.18 -12.63 8.80
CA SER A 90 -1.11 -13.06 9.70
C SER A 90 -1.13 -12.29 11.02
N LYS A 91 -0.53 -12.89 12.04
CA LYS A 91 -0.13 -12.24 13.28
C LYS A 91 1.37 -12.45 13.43
N GLY A 92 2.07 -11.42 13.89
CA GLY A 92 3.51 -11.50 14.10
C GLY A 92 3.99 -10.32 14.91
N THR A 93 5.22 -9.91 14.65
CA THR A 93 5.81 -8.73 15.26
C THR A 93 6.27 -7.75 14.19
N ALA A 94 6.09 -6.47 14.47
CA ALA A 94 6.65 -5.40 13.65
C ALA A 94 6.84 -4.13 14.48
N SER A 95 7.62 -3.19 13.93
CA SER A 95 7.74 -1.85 14.47
C SER A 95 7.25 -0.86 13.43
N ALA A 96 6.44 0.11 13.85
CA ALA A 96 5.88 1.14 12.99
C ALA A 96 6.39 2.53 13.44
N PRO A 97 7.62 2.94 13.06
CA PRO A 97 8.09 4.30 13.26
C PRO A 97 7.19 5.33 12.55
N GLN A 98 7.35 6.62 12.86
CA GLN A 98 6.50 7.69 12.31
C GLN A 98 6.41 7.67 10.77
N GLY A 99 7.52 7.38 10.09
CA GLY A 99 7.58 7.29 8.62
C GLY A 99 6.90 6.07 8.00
N GLY A 100 6.43 5.11 8.79
CA GLY A 100 5.70 3.95 8.29
C GLY A 100 6.21 2.61 8.83
N ILE A 101 6.10 1.57 8.01
CA ILE A 101 6.47 0.20 8.38
C ILE A 101 6.98 -0.54 7.14
N GLN A 102 8.03 -1.33 7.34
CA GLN A 102 8.52 -2.29 6.36
C GLN A 102 8.47 -3.68 6.99
N VAL A 103 7.94 -4.63 6.24
CA VAL A 103 7.79 -6.03 6.63
C VAL A 103 8.40 -6.87 5.53
N ASP A 104 9.29 -7.78 5.88
CA ASP A 104 9.85 -8.72 4.91
C ASP A 104 9.69 -10.15 5.41
N GLY A 105 9.03 -10.98 4.61
CA GLY A 105 8.92 -12.41 4.86
C GLY A 105 8.06 -12.81 6.06
N VAL A 106 6.90 -12.19 6.26
CA VAL A 106 5.94 -12.65 7.27
C VAL A 106 5.11 -13.82 6.75
N THR A 107 5.17 -14.95 7.46
CA THR A 107 4.34 -16.12 7.16
C THR A 107 2.90 -15.89 7.62
N GLY A 108 1.93 -16.32 6.81
CA GLY A 108 0.52 -16.23 7.12
C GLY A 108 -0.34 -17.20 6.33
N THR A 109 -1.64 -16.99 6.38
CA THR A 109 -2.64 -17.83 5.73
C THR A 109 -3.37 -17.02 4.67
N VAL A 110 -3.57 -17.59 3.48
CA VAL A 110 -4.52 -17.06 2.49
C VAL A 110 -5.85 -17.77 2.64
N VAL A 111 -6.91 -16.99 2.77
CA VAL A 111 -8.29 -17.48 2.86
C VAL A 111 -9.13 -16.93 1.71
N ARG A 112 -10.10 -17.73 1.28
CA ARG A 112 -11.18 -17.33 0.37
C ARG A 112 -12.46 -17.12 1.17
N SER A 113 -13.07 -15.96 1.04
CA SER A 113 -14.37 -15.64 1.65
C SER A 113 -15.48 -16.00 0.68
N GLY A 114 -16.35 -16.93 1.08
CA GLY A 114 -17.54 -17.27 0.31
C GLY A 114 -18.72 -16.32 0.60
N ILE A 115 -19.76 -16.41 -0.24
CA ILE A 115 -21.00 -15.62 -0.16
C ILE A 115 -21.76 -15.71 1.18
N SER A 116 -21.52 -16.76 1.96
CA SER A 116 -22.10 -16.97 3.30
C SER A 116 -21.28 -16.37 4.44
N GLY A 117 -20.16 -15.70 4.15
CA GLY A 117 -19.18 -15.28 5.14
C GLY A 117 -18.29 -16.42 5.65
N THR A 118 -18.46 -17.63 5.13
CA THR A 118 -17.57 -18.76 5.44
C THR A 118 -16.21 -18.53 4.80
N GLN A 119 -15.14 -18.72 5.57
CA GLN A 119 -13.77 -18.63 5.06
C GLN A 119 -13.19 -20.03 4.84
N THR A 120 -12.67 -20.27 3.64
CA THR A 120 -11.95 -21.50 3.30
C THR A 120 -10.47 -21.19 3.21
N ARG A 121 -9.63 -21.98 3.88
CA ARG A 121 -8.18 -21.86 3.75
C ARG A 121 -7.74 -22.29 2.35
N VAL A 122 -7.03 -21.40 1.66
CA VAL A 122 -6.42 -21.67 0.36
C VAL A 122 -4.95 -22.08 0.54
N SER A 123 -4.22 -21.35 1.39
CA SER A 123 -2.81 -21.63 1.67
C SER A 123 -2.49 -21.40 3.14
N ALA A 124 -1.70 -22.29 3.74
CA ALA A 124 -1.30 -22.23 5.16
C ALA A 124 0.04 -21.51 5.39
N GLU A 125 0.88 -21.43 4.35
CA GLU A 125 2.26 -20.96 4.41
C GLU A 125 2.51 -19.89 3.34
N ALA A 126 1.65 -18.88 3.31
CA ALA A 126 1.84 -17.73 2.43
C ALA A 126 2.88 -16.78 3.02
N MET A 127 3.62 -16.09 2.16
CA MET A 127 4.67 -15.14 2.54
C MET A 127 4.28 -13.73 2.12
N LEU A 128 4.34 -12.79 3.06
CA LEU A 128 4.10 -11.36 2.85
C LEU A 128 5.41 -10.58 2.95
N SER A 129 5.69 -9.75 1.94
CA SER A 129 6.61 -8.62 2.06
C SER A 129 5.84 -7.34 1.72
N ALA A 130 5.93 -6.31 2.55
CA ALA A 130 5.14 -5.11 2.39
C ALA A 130 5.85 -3.87 2.93
N GLU A 131 5.43 -2.72 2.42
CA GLU A 131 5.89 -1.42 2.85
C GLU A 131 4.68 -0.48 2.93
N VAL A 132 4.59 0.27 4.02
CA VAL A 132 3.69 1.42 4.11
C VAL A 132 4.55 2.62 4.45
N VAL A 133 4.49 3.64 3.62
CA VAL A 133 5.12 4.94 3.82
C VAL A 133 4.03 5.90 4.26
N CYS A 134 4.19 6.50 5.44
CA CYS A 134 3.27 7.52 5.93
C CYS A 134 3.55 8.86 5.25
N PRO A 135 2.53 9.67 4.95
CA PRO A 135 2.75 11.05 4.54
C PRO A 135 3.48 11.81 5.64
N ASP A 136 4.44 12.67 5.28
CA ASP A 136 5.06 13.59 6.24
C ASP A 136 3.96 14.50 6.81
N SER A 137 3.72 14.40 8.12
CA SER A 137 2.75 15.18 8.90
C SER A 137 3.19 16.62 9.12
#